data_AF-A0A959EWX6-F1
#
_entry.id   AF-A0A959EWX6-F1
#
_cell.length_a   1.000
_cell.length_b   1.000
_cell.length_c   1.000
_cell.angle_alpha   90.00
_cell.angle_beta   90.00
_cell.angle_gamma   90.00
#
_symmetry.space_group_name_H-M   'P 1'
#
loop_
_entity.id
_entity.type
_entity.pdbx_description
1 polymer ?
#
loop_
_entity_poly.entity_id
_entity_poly.type
_entity_poly.pdbx_seq_one_letter_code
_entity_poly.pdbx_strand_id
1 'polypeptide(L)' 'FYEWWRETVRFEEGGQKGSVYRRDITISLLNENHEPVVSWRIESAYPVRLSYSDLDAYGRGPLMETLEICCEGIRVVNE' A
#
# COMPACT_ATOMS: atom_id res chain seq x y z
N PHE A 1 -0.09 -3.03 7.52
CA PHE A 1 -1.20 -2.66 6.61
C PHE A 1 -2.53 -3.32 6.98
N TYR A 2 -2.59 -4.45 7.70
CA TYR A 2 -3.85 -5.09 8.10
C TYR A 2 -4.83 -4.15 8.83
N GLU A 3 -4.34 -3.38 9.81
CA GLU A 3 -5.15 -2.39 10.53
C GLU A 3 -5.76 -1.34 9.58
N TRP A 4 -4.95 -0.83 8.64
CA TRP A 4 -5.37 0.14 7.63
C TRP A 4 -6.41 -0.43 6.66
N TRP A 5 -6.25 -1.69 6.23
CA TRP A 5 -7.25 -2.40 5.43
C TRP A 5 -8.54 -2.63 6.23
N ARG A 6 -8.44 -3.06 7.49
CA ARG A 6 -9.59 -3.31 8.37
C ARG A 6 -10.41 -2.04 8.57
N GLU A 7 -9.73 -0.91 8.76
CA GLU A 7 -10.34 0.40 8.88
C GLU A 7 -11.06 0.82 7.58
N THR A 8 -10.46 0.55 6.41
CA THR A 8 -11.05 0.92 5.11
C THR A 8 -12.24 0.02 4.72
N VAL A 9 -12.17 -1.29 5.03
CA VAL A 9 -13.16 -2.28 4.55
C VAL A 9 -14.32 -2.51 5.52
N ARG A 10 -14.12 -2.39 6.84
CA ARG A 10 -15.18 -2.67 7.82
C ARG A 10 -16.03 -1.47 8.17
N PHE A 11 -15.51 -0.25 8.03
CA PHE A 11 -16.30 0.95 8.22
C PHE A 11 -16.74 1.41 6.83
N GLU A 12 -17.93 0.96 6.39
CA GLU A 12 -18.68 1.77 5.44
C GLU A 12 -18.72 3.17 6.06
N GLU A 13 -18.14 4.16 5.36
CA GLU A 13 -18.16 5.56 5.79
C GLU A 13 -19.57 5.87 6.30
N GLY A 14 -19.73 6.05 7.61
CA GLY A 14 -21.02 6.26 8.27
C GLY A 14 -21.64 7.59 7.87
N GLY A 15 -22.06 7.71 6.61
CA GLY A 15 -22.59 8.92 5.99
C GLY A 15 -21.60 10.09 5.86
N GLN A 16 -20.32 9.92 6.21
CA GLN A 16 -19.33 11.00 6.09
C GLN A 16 -18.50 10.81 4.82
N LYS A 17 -18.86 11.55 3.77
CA LYS A 17 -18.04 11.70 2.56
C LYS A 17 -16.69 12.29 2.93
N GLY A 18 -15.63 11.48 2.94
CA GLY A 18 -14.26 11.98 2.89
C GLY A 18 -13.24 11.23 3.73
N SER A 19 -12.32 10.56 3.04
CA SER A 19 -10.86 10.80 3.17
C SER A 19 -10.15 10.38 4.47
N VAL A 20 -10.78 9.76 5.47
CA VAL A 20 -10.06 9.44 6.73
C VAL A 20 -8.99 8.35 6.55
N TYR A 21 -9.18 7.44 5.59
CA TYR A 21 -8.27 6.30 5.39
C TYR A 21 -7.41 6.39 4.13
N ARG A 22 -7.44 7.50 3.41
CA ARG A 22 -6.53 7.73 2.28
C ARG A 22 -5.19 8.25 2.77
N ARG A 23 -4.10 7.78 2.17
CA ARG A 23 -2.73 8.15 2.57
C ARG A 23 -1.88 8.38 1.33
N ASP A 24 -0.99 9.36 1.42
CA ASP A 24 0.07 9.52 0.43
C ASP A 24 1.20 8.52 0.71
N ILE A 25 1.74 7.91 -0.34
CA ILE A 25 2.82 6.93 -0.26
C ILE A 25 3.99 7.43 -1.10
N THR A 26 5.20 7.34 -0.56
CA THR A 26 6.43 7.60 -1.30
C THR A 26 7.23 6.32 -1.42
N ILE A 27 7.60 5.96 -2.65
CA ILE A 27 8.48 4.83 -2.94
C ILE A 27 9.77 5.42 -3.50
N SER A 28 10.91 5.09 -2.92
CA SER A 28 12.20 5.61 -3.38
C SER A 28 13.12 4.47 -3.80
N LEU A 29 13.65 4.57 -5.01
CA LEU A 29 14.75 3.73 -5.49
C LEU A 29 16.05 4.38 -5.00
N LEU A 30 16.82 3.64 -4.20
CA LEU A 30 18.08 4.11 -3.63
C LEU A 30 19.29 3.59 -4.42
N ASN A 31 20.36 4.38 -4.51
CA ASN A 31 21.67 3.95 -5.02
C ASN A 31 22.46 3.16 -3.97
N GLU A 32 23.69 2.75 -4.32
CA GLU A 32 24.61 2.02 -3.43
C GLU A 32 24.98 2.79 -2.15
N ASN A 33 24.93 4.12 -2.19
CA ASN A 33 25.16 4.99 -1.03
C ASN A 33 23.88 5.23 -0.20
N HIS A 34 22.77 4.55 -0.52
CA HIS A 34 21.44 4.73 0.08
C HIS A 34 20.80 6.10 -0.19
N GLU A 35 21.21 6.78 -1.26
CA GLU A 35 20.64 8.06 -1.67
C GLU A 35 19.50 7.83 -2.69
N PRO A 36 18.37 8.55 -2.61
CA PRO A 36 17.30 8.44 -3.59
C PRO A 36 17.76 8.86 -4.99
N VAL A 37 17.50 8.01 -5.99
CA VAL A 37 17.75 8.29 -7.42
C VAL A 37 16.45 8.62 -8.14
N VAL A 38 15.38 7.91 -7.79
CA VAL A 38 14.03 8.12 -8.32
C VAL A 38 13.04 7.92 -7.20
N SER A 39 12.10 8.84 -7.04
CA SER A 39 11.00 8.69 -6.10
C SER A 39 9.64 8.74 -6.80
N TRP A 40 8.75 7.82 -6.46
CA TRP A 40 7.35 7.85 -6.87
C TRP A 40 6.50 8.33 -5.71
N ARG A 41 5.75 9.41 -5.94
CA ARG A 41 4.76 9.92 -5.00
C ARG A 41 3.37 9.50 -5.47
N ILE A 42 2.71 8.70 -4.66
CA ILE A 42 1.37 8.18 -4.88
C ILE A 42 0.42 9.00 -4.02
N GLU A 43 -0.59 9.62 -4.63
CA GLU A 43 -1.53 10.52 -3.97
C GLU A 43 -2.84 9.79 -3.64
N SER A 44 -3.38 10.04 -2.44
CA SER A 44 -4.70 9.55 -2.01
C SER A 44 -4.87 8.02 -2.12
N ALA A 45 -3.85 7.23 -1.79
CA ALA A 45 -3.94 5.78 -1.87
C ALA A 45 -4.83 5.18 -0.77
N TYR A 46 -5.56 4.11 -1.08
CA TYR A 46 -6.33 3.33 -0.12
C TYR A 46 -6.34 1.84 -0.51
N PRO A 47 -6.44 0.93 0.46
CA PRO A 47 -6.36 -0.50 0.20
C PRO A 47 -7.67 -1.01 -0.39
N VAL A 48 -7.58 -1.85 -1.42
CA VAL A 48 -8.74 -2.48 -2.07
C VAL A 48 -8.80 -3.98 -1.82
N ARG A 49 -7.65 -4.60 -1.54
CA ARG A 49 -7.58 -6.04 -1.28
C ARG A 49 -6.40 -6.38 -0.40
N LEU A 50 -6.61 -7.36 0.48
CA LEU A 50 -5.56 -8.00 1.26
C LEU A 50 -5.65 -9.50 1.01
N SER A 51 -4.55 -10.11 0.61
CA SER A 51 -4.44 -11.53 0.32
C SER A 51 -3.20 -12.14 0.97
N TYR A 52 -3.23 -13.45 1.14
CA TYR A 52 -2.19 -14.22 1.82
C TYR A 52 -1.78 -15.36 0.89
N SER A 53 -0.51 -15.73 0.91
CA SER A 53 -0.06 -16.98 0.31
C SER A 53 -0.72 -18.17 1.00
N ASP A 54 -0.92 -19.26 0.26
CA ASP A 54 -1.54 -20.47 0.79
C ASP A 54 -0.76 -21.09 1.95
N LEU A 55 -1.49 -21.68 2.90
CA LEU A 55 -0.91 -22.45 3.99
C LEU A 55 -0.64 -23.88 3.52
N ASP A 56 0.57 -24.11 3.01
CA ASP A 56 1.03 -25.42 2.56
C ASP A 56 2.01 -26.03 3.56
N ALA A 57 1.66 -27.20 4.10
CA ALA A 57 2.49 -27.92 5.06
C ALA A 57 3.78 -28.48 4.45
N TYR A 58 3.81 -28.74 3.13
CA TYR A 58 5.01 -29.19 2.41
C TYR A 58 5.76 -28.03 1.76
N GLY A 59 5.11 -26.88 1.63
CA GLY A 59 5.66 -25.65 1.08
C GLY A 59 6.83 -25.15 1.92
N ARG A 60 7.92 -24.76 1.26
CA ARG A 60 9.14 -24.23 1.89
C ARG A 60 9.31 -22.72 1.72
N GLY A 61 8.35 -22.07 1.07
CA GLY A 61 8.37 -20.63 0.82
C GLY A 61 7.98 -19.83 2.06
N PRO A 62 8.42 -18.58 2.18
CA PRO A 62 7.92 -17.68 3.21
C PRO A 62 6.43 -17.39 2.98
N LEU A 63 5.69 -17.18 4.07
CA LEU A 63 4.34 -16.64 3.99
C LEU A 63 4.42 -15.19 3.48
N MET A 64 3.68 -14.90 2.41
CA MET A 64 3.60 -13.56 1.85
C MET A 64 2.21 -12.98 2.06
N GLU A 65 2.17 -11.77 2.59
CA GLU A 65 0.98 -10.93 2.64
C GLU A 65 1.04 -9.92 1.49
N THR A 66 -0.01 -9.85 0.68
CA THR A 66 -0.10 -8.94 -0.46
C THR A 66 -1.25 -7.96 -0.27
N LEU A 67 -0.91 -6.68 -0.18
CA LEU A 67 -1.86 -5.58 -0.15
C LEU A 67 -1.93 -4.91 -1.52
N GLU A 68 -3.12 -4.90 -2.12
CA GLU A 68 -3.41 -4.13 -3.31
C GLU A 68 -4.04 -2.80 -2.92
N ILE A 69 -3.58 -1.71 -3.54
CA ILE A 69 -4.06 -0.35 -3.30
C ILE A 69 -4.58 0.28 -4.59
N CYS A 70 -5.62 1.10 -4.46
CA CYS A 70 -6.04 2.03 -5.50
C CYS A 70 -5.53 3.43 -5.13
N CYS A 71 -5.20 4.24 -6.13
CA CYS A 71 -4.73 5.61 -5.95
C CYS A 71 -5.31 6.52 -7.01
N GLU A 72 -5.33 7.82 -6.72
CA GLU A 72 -5.85 8.83 -7.66
C GLU A 72 -4.80 9.25 -8.69
N GLY A 73 -3.53 9.24 -8.29
CA GLY A 73 -2.44 9.67 -9.15
C GLY A 73 -1.09 9.19 -8.65
N ILE A 74 -0.15 9.06 -9.59
CA ILE A 74 1.24 8.74 -9.33
C ILE A 74 2.09 9.79 -10.05
N ARG A 75 3.05 10.37 -9.34
CA ARG A 75 4.01 11.34 -9.87
C ARG A 75 5.42 10.83 -9.66
N VAL A 76 6.26 10.98 -10.68
CA VAL A 76 7.70 10.69 -10.58
C VAL A 76 8.41 11.97 -10.20
N VAL A 77 9.25 11.89 -9.18
CA VAL A 77 10.12 12.95 -8.71
C VAL A 77 11.55 12.46 -8.91
N ASN A 78 12.27 13.13 -9.79
CA ASN A 78 13.71 12.95 -9.94
C ASN A 78 14.38 14.10 -9.17
N GLU A 79 15.28 13.76 -8.26
CA GLU A 79 16.13 14.71 -7.54
C GLU A 79 17.42 14.98 -8.32
#